data_AF-A0A3D3SSP5-F1
#
_entry.id   AF-A0A3D3SSP5-F1
#
_cell.length_a   1.000
_cell.length_b   1.000
_cell.length_c   1.000
_cell.angle_alpha   90.00
_cell.angle_beta   90.00
_cell.angle_gamma   90.00
#
_symmetry.space_group_name_H-M   'P 1'
#
loop_
_entity.id
_entity.type
_entity.pdbx_description
1 polymer ?
#
loop_
_entity_poly.entity_id
_entity_poly.type
_entity_poly.pdbx_seq_one_letter_code
_entity_poly.pdbx_strand_id
1 'polypeptide(L)'
;MIVTDAWHPQVNGVVRTLGNTKAGLEAMGLMVELITPDQFRSTPCPSYPEIQLALTTSRTVEKRIRALAPDALHIATEGPLG
;
A
#
# COMPACT_ATOMS: atom_id res chain seq x y z
N MET A 1 -7.91 1.88 6.06
CA MET A 1 -7.21 1.60 4.80
C MET A 1 -5.74 1.95 4.92
N ILE A 2 -4.84 1.10 4.43
CA ILE A 2 -3.39 1.33 4.41
C ILE A 2 -2.95 1.55 2.95
N VAL A 3 -2.11 2.55 2.71
CA VAL A 3 -1.51 2.83 1.40
C VAL A 3 -0.01 2.71 1.54
N THR A 4 0.62 1.92 0.66
CA THR A 4 2.06 1.69 0.72
C THR A 4 2.62 1.32 -0.64
N ASP A 5 3.85 1.76 -0.91
CA ASP A 5 4.66 1.27 -2.03
C ASP A 5 5.51 0.04 -1.67
N ALA A 6 5.50 -0.39 -0.40
CA ALA A 6 6.24 -1.55 0.08
C ALA A 6 5.28 -2.70 0.41
N TRP A 7 5.08 -3.60 -0.56
CA TRP A 7 4.25 -4.79 -0.40
C TRP A 7 4.90 -6.04 -1.00
N HIS A 8 4.29 -7.20 -0.77
CA HIS A 8 4.77 -8.47 -1.32
C HIS A 8 4.92 -8.39 -2.85
N PRO A 9 5.94 -9.04 -3.44
CA PRO A 9 6.79 -10.09 -2.87
C PRO A 9 8.03 -9.60 -2.09
N GLN A 10 8.23 -8.29 -1.93
CA GLN A 10 9.40 -7.77 -1.22
C GLN A 10 9.44 -8.25 0.24
N VAL A 11 10.62 -8.64 0.73
CA VAL A 11 10.82 -9.04 2.12
C VAL A 11 11.71 -8.01 2.79
N ASN A 12 11.09 -7.00 3.42
CA ASN A 12 11.78 -5.97 4.19
C ASN A 12 11.04 -5.67 5.50
N GLY A 13 11.64 -4.79 6.32
CA GLY A 13 11.07 -4.40 7.62
C GLY A 13 9.71 -3.71 7.51
N VAL A 14 9.47 -2.95 6.43
CA VAL A 14 8.19 -2.24 6.19
C VAL A 14 7.09 -3.24 5.89
N VAL A 15 7.28 -4.16 4.94
CA VAL A 15 6.31 -5.20 4.58
C VAL A 15 5.93 -6.03 5.81
N ARG A 16 6.92 -6.42 6.63
CA ARG A 16 6.68 -7.18 7.85
C ARG A 16 5.88 -6.38 8.88
N THR A 17 6.22 -5.10 9.08
CA THR A 17 5.52 -4.23 10.03
C THR A 17 4.08 -4.02 9.58
N LEU A 18 3.85 -3.68 8.32
CA LEU A 18 2.50 -3.48 7.78
C LEU A 18 1.67 -4.76 7.78
N GLY A 19 2.27 -5.92 7.49
CA GLY A 19 1.62 -7.22 7.61
C GLY A 19 1.17 -7.52 9.04
N ASN A 20 2.04 -7.26 10.03
CA ASN A 20 1.69 -7.42 11.44
C ASN A 20 0.61 -6.41 11.90
N THR A 21 0.70 -5.15 11.45
CA THR A 21 -0.32 -4.12 11.74
C THR A 21 -1.66 -4.51 11.15
N LYS A 22 -1.70 -4.97 9.90
CA LYS A 22 -2.91 -5.49 9.26
C LYS A 22 -3.52 -6.62 10.08
N ALA A 23 -2.74 -7.66 10.37
CA ALA A 23 -3.21 -8.83 11.10
C ALA A 23 -3.72 -8.48 12.51
N GLY A 24 -3.04 -7.56 13.20
CA GLY A 24 -3.48 -7.07 14.52
C GLY A 24 -4.80 -6.32 14.46
N LEU A 25 -4.97 -5.42 13.48
CA LEU A 25 -6.23 -4.68 13.28
C LEU A 25 -7.39 -5.61 12.88
N GLU A 26 -7.13 -6.58 12.00
CA GLU A 26 -8.13 -7.60 11.62
C GLU A 26 -8.53 -8.47 12.82
N ALA A 27 -7.56 -8.85 13.68
CA ALA A 27 -7.85 -9.57 14.92
C ALA A 27 -8.68 -8.75 15.93
N MET A 28 -8.66 -7.42 15.83
CA MET A 28 -9.54 -6.52 16.60
C MET A 28 -10.94 -6.37 15.98
N GLY A 29 -11.23 -7.05 14.87
CA GLY A 29 -12.52 -6.98 14.17
C GLY A 29 -12.63 -5.82 13.19
N LEU A 30 -11.52 -5.15 12.84
CA LEU A 30 -11.51 -4.06 11.87
C LEU A 30 -11.32 -4.60 10.45
N MET A 31 -12.00 -4.00 9.48
CA MET A 31 -11.76 -4.28 8.07
C MET A 31 -10.55 -3.47 7.58
N VAL A 32 -9.52 -4.16 7.07
CA VAL A 32 -8.28 -3.53 6.62
C VAL A 32 -8.05 -3.76 5.13
N GLU A 33 -8.40 -2.74 4.35
CA GLU A 33 -8.07 -2.68 2.93
C GLU A 33 -6.71 -2.05 2.67
N LEU A 34 -6.02 -2.54 1.64
CA LEU A 34 -4.71 -2.04 1.23
C LEU A 34 -4.74 -1.51 -0.20
N ILE A 35 -4.01 -0.43 -0.44
CA ILE A 35 -3.63 0.03 -1.78
C ILE A 35 -2.11 -0.16 -1.91
N THR A 36 -1.72 -1.04 -2.83
CA THR A 36 -0.34 -1.54 -2.98
C THR A 36 0.08 -1.56 -4.46
N PRO A 37 1.38 -1.62 -4.79
CA PRO A 37 1.86 -1.50 -6.17
C PRO A 37 1.38 -2.60 -7.10
N ASP A 38 1.14 -3.81 -6.59
CA ASP A 38 0.65 -4.98 -7.35
C ASP A 38 -0.74 -4.76 -7.97
N GLN A 39 -1.45 -3.73 -7.52
CA GLN A 39 -2.75 -3.33 -8.06
C GLN A 39 -2.64 -2.40 -9.28
N PHE A 40 -1.42 -2.05 -9.69
CA PHE A 40 -1.11 -1.13 -10.78
C PHE A 40 -0.02 -1.73 -11.68
N ARG A 41 0.20 -1.12 -12.84
CA ARG A 41 1.46 -1.37 -13.56
C ARG A 41 2.58 -0.79 -12.71
N SER A 42 3.69 -1.50 -12.59
CA SER A 42 4.85 -1.02 -11.83
C SER A 42 6.11 -1.03 -12.69
N THR A 43 7.10 -0.25 -12.26
CA THR A 43 8.47 -0.31 -12.78
C THR A 43 9.45 -0.50 -11.61
N PRO A 44 10.55 -1.23 -11.79
CA PRO A 44 11.64 -1.26 -10.82
C PRO A 44 12.15 0.16 -10.54
N CYS A 45 12.44 0.47 -9.27
CA CYS A 45 13.11 1.72 -8.90
C CYS A 45 14.56 1.72 -9.44
N PRO A 46 15.07 2.82 -10.02
CA PRO A 46 16.38 2.86 -10.68
C PRO A 46 17.55 2.39 -9.79
N SER A 47 17.55 2.78 -8.52
CA SER A 47 18.63 2.45 -7.57
C SER A 47 18.32 1.24 -6.70
N TYR A 48 17.08 0.74 -6.71
CA TYR A 48 16.57 -0.34 -5.87
C TYR A 48 15.56 -1.20 -6.66
N PRO A 49 16.00 -2.04 -7.60
CA PRO A 49 15.10 -2.75 -8.52
C PRO A 49 14.07 -3.67 -7.84
N GLU A 50 14.34 -4.08 -6.60
CA GLU A 50 13.43 -4.83 -5.74
C GLU A 50 12.20 -4.01 -5.29
N ILE A 51 12.29 -2.68 -5.33
CA ILE A 51 11.17 -1.77 -5.05
C ILE A 51 10.37 -1.56 -6.34
N GLN A 52 9.10 -1.95 -6.30
CA GLN A 52 8.16 -1.76 -7.40
C GLN A 52 7.44 -0.42 -7.24
N LEU A 53 7.79 0.54 -8.09
CA LEU A 53 7.14 1.85 -8.11
C LEU A 53 5.84 1.76 -8.91
N ALA A 54 4.72 2.06 -8.27
CA ALA A 54 3.42 2.05 -8.93
C ALA A 54 3.31 3.18 -9.97
N LEU A 55 2.95 2.82 -11.19
CA LEU A 55 2.63 3.76 -12.26
C LEU A 55 1.13 4.07 -12.21
N THR A 56 0.77 5.07 -11.40
CA THR A 56 -0.61 5.48 -11.19
C THR A 56 -0.76 7.00 -11.27
N THR A 57 -2.01 7.47 -11.12
CA THR A 57 -2.32 8.91 -10.97
C THR A 57 -3.08 9.13 -9.68
N SER A 58 -2.98 10.33 -9.12
CA SER A 58 -3.75 10.74 -7.93
C SER A 58 -5.25 10.47 -8.11
N ARG A 59 -5.81 10.72 -9.30
CA ARG A 59 -7.22 10.46 -9.62
C ARG A 59 -7.59 8.98 -9.51
N THR A 60 -6.71 8.06 -9.93
CA THR A 60 -6.97 6.62 -9.83
C THR A 60 -7.01 6.18 -8.38
N VAL A 61 -6.07 6.65 -7.56
CA VAL A 61 -6.01 6.35 -6.11
C VAL A 61 -7.22 6.96 -5.40
N GLU A 62 -7.54 8.22 -5.68
CA GLU A 62 -8.71 8.92 -5.13
C GLU A 62 -10.01 8.15 -5.42
N LYS A 63 -10.19 7.65 -6.66
CA LYS A 63 -11.37 6.85 -7.02
C LYS A 63 -11.49 5.60 -6.15
N ARG A 64 -10.38 4.91 -5.86
CA ARG A 64 -10.38 3.72 -4.99
C ARG A 64 -10.71 4.10 -3.54
N ILE A 65 -10.08 5.15 -3.01
CA ILE A 65 -10.34 5.65 -1.65
C ILE A 65 -11.82 6.02 -1.51
N ARG A 66 -12.39 6.76 -2.47
CA ARG A 66 -13.81 7.15 -2.46
C ARG A 66 -14.76 5.97 -2.59
N ALA A 67 -14.41 4.96 -3.38
CA ALA A 67 -15.24 3.76 -3.56
C ALA A 67 -15.30 2.90 -2.28
N LEU A 68 -14.19 2.82 -1.55
CA LEU A 68 -14.10 2.07 -0.30
C LEU A 68 -14.56 2.88 0.92
N ALA A 69 -14.53 4.21 0.83
CA ALA A 69 -14.94 5.15 1.87
C ALA A 69 -14.42 4.79 3.28
N PRO A 70 -13.09 4.66 3.48
CA PRO A 70 -12.55 4.21 4.75
C PRO A 70 -12.71 5.27 5.85
N ASP A 71 -12.94 4.82 7.09
CA ASP A 71 -12.98 5.70 8.27
C ASP A 71 -11.62 6.34 8.60
N ALA A 72 -10.53 5.66 8.23
CA ALA A 72 -9.17 6.12 8.42
C ALA A 72 -8.24 5.70 7.27
N LEU A 73 -7.30 6.59 6.94
CA LEU A 73 -6.26 6.39 5.94
C LEU A 73 -4.88 6.44 6.61
N HIS A 74 -4.09 5.38 6.43
CA HIS A 74 -2.70 5.32 6.87
C HIS A 74 -1.80 5.24 5.64
N ILE A 75 -1.01 6.29 5.40
CA ILE A 75 0.01 6.34 4.33
C ILE A 75 1.34 5.93 4.95
N ALA A 76 1.92 4.83 4.48
CA ALA A 76 3.04 4.17 5.14
C ALA A 76 4.40 4.34 4.43
N THR A 77 4.44 5.00 3.28
CA THR A 77 5.65 5.26 2.49
C THR A 77 5.66 6.71 1.99
N GLU A 78 6.69 7.10 1.24
CA GLU A 78 6.78 8.38 0.52
C GLU A 78 6.98 8.16 -0.99
N GLY A 79 6.32 7.13 -1.54
CA GLY A 79 6.44 6.73 -2.94
C GLY A 79 5.27 7.22 -3.81
N PRO A 80 5.13 6.70 -5.04
CA PRO A 80 4.05 7.10 -5.95
C PRO A 80 2.62 6.88 -5.44
N LEU A 81 2.40 5.93 -4.52
CA LEU A 81 1.08 5.69 -3.94
C LEU A 81 0.81 6.52 -2.69
N GLY A 82 1.86 6.95 -2.02
CA GLY A 82 1.80 7.73 -0.80
C GLY A 82 3.20 7.93 -0.27
#